data_AF-A0A434F4I0-F1
#
_entry.id   AF-A0A434F4I0-F1
#
_cell.length_a   1.000
_cell.length_b   1.000
_cell.length_c   1.000
_cell.angle_alpha   90.00
_cell.angle_beta   90.00
_cell.angle_gamma   90.00
#
_symmetry.space_group_name_H-M   'P 1'
#
loop_
_entity.id
_entity.type
_entity.pdbx_description
1 polymer ?
#
loop_
_entity_poly.entity_id
_entity_poly.type
_entity_poly.pdbx_seq_one_letter_code
_entity_poly.pdbx_strand_id
1 'polypeptide(L)'
;MADKTGPDGTGETGRGRQPEATIRDDELERRRRDLEASLATRRTDRLEGKDEAKAATGYGQALKLSSEFIAGVVVGVGLGWIIDRLAGTAPWGLIVGLLLGFGAGILNVLRSAGLASEFGQGGKPREPKE
;
A
#
# COMPACT_ATOMS: atom_id res chain seq x y z
N MET A 1 -85.94 15.83 -10.15
CA MET A 1 -84.65 15.74 -10.88
C MET A 1 -83.80 16.90 -10.37
N ALA A 2 -83.08 16.77 -9.26
CA ALA A 2 -81.79 16.09 -9.10
C ALA A 2 -80.64 16.88 -9.77
N ASP A 3 -80.12 17.81 -8.97
CA ASP A 3 -78.76 18.37 -8.87
C ASP A 3 -77.69 17.84 -9.84
N LYS A 4 -76.96 18.78 -10.47
CA LYS A 4 -75.59 18.56 -10.95
C LYS A 4 -74.72 19.75 -10.60
N THR A 5 -74.24 19.66 -9.37
CA THR A 5 -72.93 20.05 -8.86
C THR A 5 -71.84 20.14 -9.94
N GLY A 6 -71.10 21.25 -9.91
CA GLY A 6 -69.79 21.38 -10.54
C GLY A 6 -69.23 22.79 -10.35
N PRO A 7 -68.86 23.22 -9.13
CA PRO A 7 -67.97 24.36 -8.97
C PRO A 7 -66.54 23.85 -9.14
N ASP A 8 -65.80 24.44 -10.08
CA ASP A 8 -64.63 25.26 -9.75
C ASP A 8 -63.87 25.54 -11.04
N GLY A 9 -64.03 26.75 -11.55
CA GLY A 9 -63.19 27.25 -12.62
C GLY A 9 -61.79 27.43 -12.06
N THR A 10 -60.88 26.53 -12.41
CA THR A 10 -59.44 26.70 -12.15
C THR A 10 -58.89 27.66 -13.20
N GLY A 11 -59.29 28.92 -13.07
CA GLY A 11 -58.69 30.04 -13.75
C GLY A 11 -57.84 30.81 -12.76
N GLU A 12 -56.58 30.42 -12.57
CA GLU A 12 -55.50 31.29 -12.08
C GLU A 12 -54.22 30.89 -12.85
N THR A 13 -53.92 31.56 -13.97
CA THR A 13 -53.07 32.76 -14.07
C THR A 13 -51.61 32.54 -13.66
N GLY A 14 -50.69 32.96 -14.55
CA GLY A 14 -49.27 33.17 -14.23
C GLY A 14 -48.32 32.09 -14.76
N ARG A 15 -48.08 31.98 -16.08
CA ARG A 15 -46.98 32.69 -16.74
C ARG A 15 -46.03 33.41 -15.75
N GLY A 16 -44.92 32.76 -15.36
CA GLY A 16 -43.77 33.48 -14.78
C GLY A 16 -42.95 32.85 -13.64
N ARG A 17 -42.59 31.57 -13.65
CA ARG A 17 -41.57 31.03 -12.70
C ARG A 17 -40.51 30.14 -13.36
N GLN A 18 -39.91 30.66 -14.42
CA GLN A 18 -38.75 30.08 -15.09
C GLN A 18 -37.37 30.71 -14.71
N PRO A 19 -37.24 31.91 -14.10
CA PRO A 19 -35.92 32.46 -13.77
C PRO A 19 -35.26 31.85 -12.52
N GLU A 20 -36.04 31.33 -11.56
CA GLU A 20 -35.52 30.99 -10.23
C GLU A 20 -34.92 29.57 -10.16
N ALA A 21 -35.43 28.63 -10.97
CA ALA A 21 -34.90 27.28 -11.05
C ALA A 21 -33.54 27.25 -11.77
N THR A 22 -33.41 27.96 -12.90
CA THR A 22 -32.16 28.06 -13.66
C THR A 22 -31.03 28.67 -12.83
N ILE A 23 -31.31 29.73 -12.06
CA ILE A 23 -30.31 30.39 -11.20
C ILE A 23 -29.81 29.48 -10.07
N ARG A 24 -30.67 28.61 -9.52
CA ARG A 24 -30.27 27.63 -8.49
C ARG A 24 -29.43 26.50 -9.07
N ASP A 25 -29.77 26.03 -10.26
CA ASP A 25 -29.02 24.98 -10.95
C ASP A 25 -27.62 25.50 -11.32
N ASP A 26 -27.53 26.74 -11.82
CA ASP A 26 -26.26 27.43 -12.11
C ASP A 26 -25.36 27.54 -10.86
N GLU A 27 -25.94 27.83 -9.69
CA GLU A 27 -25.19 27.93 -8.43
C GLU A 27 -24.71 26.55 -7.93
N LEU A 28 -25.51 25.50 -8.06
CA LEU A 28 -25.11 24.12 -7.73
C LEU A 28 -23.99 23.63 -8.65
N GLU A 29 -24.06 23.96 -9.94
CA GLU A 29 -23.03 23.66 -10.92
C GLU A 29 -21.71 24.36 -10.54
N ARG A 30 -21.78 25.62 -10.10
CA ARG A 30 -20.63 26.39 -9.60
C ARG A 30 -20.01 25.74 -8.37
N ARG A 31 -20.83 25.38 -7.37
CA ARG A 31 -20.37 24.72 -6.14
C ARG A 31 -19.77 23.34 -6.43
N ARG A 32 -20.33 22.59 -7.38
CA ARG A 32 -19.75 21.32 -7.82
C ARG A 32 -18.38 21.51 -8.44
N ARG A 33 -18.22 22.48 -9.35
CA ARG A 33 -16.91 22.79 -9.95
C ARG A 33 -15.88 23.20 -8.92
N ASP A 34 -16.26 24.01 -7.93
CA ASP A 34 -15.36 24.43 -6.85
C ASP A 34 -14.95 23.24 -5.95
N LEU A 35 -15.89 22.33 -5.66
CA LEU A 35 -15.61 21.10 -4.92
C LEU A 35 -14.72 20.14 -5.73
N GLU A 36 -14.97 19.98 -7.03
CA GLU A 36 -14.16 19.16 -7.92
C GLU A 36 -12.74 19.72 -8.05
N ALA A 37 -12.59 21.04 -8.17
CA ALA A 37 -11.28 21.70 -8.17
C ALA A 37 -10.54 21.48 -6.84
N SER A 38 -11.24 21.64 -5.71
CA SER A 38 -10.67 21.41 -4.38
C SER A 38 -10.29 19.95 -4.14
N LEU A 39 -11.07 19.00 -4.67
CA LEU A 39 -10.79 17.56 -4.60
C LEU A 39 -9.64 17.17 -5.52
N ALA A 40 -9.54 17.77 -6.70
CA ALA A 40 -8.44 17.55 -7.64
C ALA A 40 -7.11 17.94 -6.99
N THR A 41 -7.02 19.15 -6.41
CA THR A 41 -5.82 19.62 -5.71
C THR A 41 -5.46 18.75 -4.51
N ARG A 42 -6.43 18.33 -3.69
CA ARG A 42 -6.17 17.44 -2.55
C ARG A 42 -5.81 16.01 -2.96
N ARG A 43 -6.32 15.52 -4.10
CA ARG A 43 -5.95 14.20 -4.63
C ARG A 43 -4.54 14.22 -5.18
N THR A 44 -4.15 15.23 -5.95
CA THR A 44 -2.78 15.33 -6.50
C THR A 44 -1.76 15.41 -5.38
N ASP A 45 -1.95 16.30 -4.40
CA ASP A 45 -1.04 16.47 -3.25
C ASP A 45 -0.94 15.19 -2.39
N ARG A 46 -2.06 14.49 -2.20
CA ARG A 46 -2.07 13.19 -1.51
C ARG A 46 -1.40 12.08 -2.32
N LEU A 47 -1.51 12.09 -3.65
CA LEU A 47 -0.88 11.08 -4.50
C LEU A 47 0.63 11.31 -4.55
N GLU A 48 1.07 12.54 -4.80
CA GLU A 48 2.49 12.93 -4.81
C GLU A 48 3.16 12.63 -3.46
N GLY A 49 2.60 13.13 -2.34
CA GLY A 49 3.18 12.86 -1.01
C GLY A 49 3.15 11.39 -0.59
N LYS A 50 2.18 10.59 -1.08
CA LYS A 50 2.11 9.15 -0.80
C LYS A 50 3.07 8.35 -1.66
N ASP A 51 3.35 8.80 -2.88
CA ASP A 51 4.32 8.19 -3.77
C ASP A 51 5.75 8.49 -3.31
N GLU A 52 6.03 9.71 -2.84
CA GLU A 52 7.30 10.08 -2.19
C GLU A 52 7.53 9.30 -0.89
N ALA A 53 6.52 9.23 -0.02
CA ALA A 53 6.62 8.46 1.22
C ALA A 53 6.77 6.95 0.97
N LYS A 54 6.07 6.41 -0.05
CA LYS A 54 6.25 5.02 -0.50
C LYS A 54 7.62 4.77 -1.11
N ALA A 55 8.14 5.71 -1.89
CA ALA A 55 9.48 5.61 -2.47
C ALA A 55 10.52 5.58 -1.35
N ALA A 56 10.46 6.54 -0.41
CA ALA A 56 11.38 6.60 0.74
C ALA A 56 11.34 5.33 1.59
N THR A 57 10.15 4.79 1.87
CA THR A 57 10.01 3.50 2.60
C THR A 57 10.49 2.31 1.79
N GLY A 58 10.25 2.28 0.47
CA GLY A 58 10.77 1.24 -0.43
C GLY A 58 12.29 1.21 -0.51
N TYR A 59 12.93 2.38 -0.61
CA TYR A 59 14.40 2.49 -0.59
C TYR A 59 14.99 2.05 0.74
N GLY A 60 14.42 2.47 1.87
CA GLY A 60 14.88 2.05 3.20
C GLY A 60 14.80 0.54 3.40
N GLN A 61 13.71 -0.08 2.95
CA GLN A 61 13.53 -1.53 2.99
C GLN A 61 14.55 -2.25 2.09
N ALA A 62 14.78 -1.76 0.88
CA ALA A 62 15.74 -2.34 -0.06
C ALA A 62 17.19 -2.24 0.46
N LEU A 63 17.56 -1.10 1.04
CA LEU A 63 18.88 -0.91 1.67
C LEU A 63 19.09 -1.82 2.87
N LYS A 64 18.05 -2.01 3.69
CA LYS A 64 18.11 -2.94 4.82
C LYS A 64 18.35 -4.37 4.33
N LEU A 65 17.55 -4.82 3.35
CA LEU A 65 17.69 -6.15 2.75
C LEU A 65 19.08 -6.37 2.14
N SER A 66 19.59 -5.39 1.39
CA SER A 66 20.91 -5.48 0.77
C SER A 66 22.01 -5.50 1.84
N SER A 67 21.89 -4.70 2.90
CA SER A 67 22.86 -4.69 4.00
C SER A 67 22.92 -6.02 4.76
N GLU A 68 21.77 -6.63 5.03
CA GLU A 68 21.72 -7.94 5.69
C GLU A 68 22.27 -9.05 4.79
N PHE A 69 22.01 -8.99 3.49
CA PHE A 69 22.58 -9.92 2.52
C PHE A 69 24.11 -9.79 2.44
N ILE A 70 24.62 -8.57 2.27
CA ILE A 70 26.05 -8.30 2.18
C ILE A 70 26.76 -8.71 3.47
N ALA A 71 26.16 -8.45 4.64
CA ALA A 71 26.71 -8.89 5.92
C ALA A 71 26.90 -10.41 5.98
N GLY A 72 25.91 -11.19 5.54
CA GLY A 72 26.01 -12.66 5.48
C GLY A 72 27.13 -13.15 4.56
N VAL A 73 27.29 -12.52 3.39
CA VAL A 73 28.37 -12.84 2.45
C VAL A 73 29.74 -12.49 3.02
N VAL A 74 29.90 -11.29 3.60
CA VAL A 74 31.17 -10.85 4.20
C VAL A 74 31.57 -11.77 5.36
N VAL A 75 30.62 -12.18 6.20
CA VAL A 75 30.85 -13.15 7.28
C VAL A 75 31.27 -14.50 6.71
N GLY A 76 30.58 -15.01 5.69
CA GLY A 76 30.91 -16.28 5.04
C GLY A 76 32.30 -16.30 4.41
N VAL A 77 32.66 -15.22 3.72
CA VAL A 77 34.00 -15.03 3.14
C VAL A 77 35.06 -14.91 4.23
N GLY A 78 34.80 -14.13 5.29
CA GLY A 78 35.72 -13.98 6.42
C GLY A 78 36.00 -15.30 7.13
N LEU A 79 34.97 -16.08 7.44
CA LEU A 79 35.10 -17.42 8.01
C LEU A 79 35.81 -18.38 7.05
N GLY A 80 35.44 -18.38 5.77
CA GLY A 80 36.03 -19.24 4.76
C GLY A 80 37.53 -18.99 4.59
N TRP A 81 37.94 -17.71 4.62
CA TRP A 81 39.35 -17.32 4.54
C TRP A 81 40.15 -17.76 5.77
N ILE A 82 39.60 -17.63 6.98
CA ILE A 82 40.24 -18.10 8.21
C ILE A 82 40.43 -19.62 8.16
N ILE A 83 39.41 -20.35 7.73
CA ILE A 83 39.46 -21.82 7.58
C ILE A 83 40.52 -22.21 6.56
N ASP A 84 40.55 -21.57 5.38
CA ASP A 84 41.55 -21.84 4.35
C ASP A 84 42.97 -21.60 4.85
N ARG A 85 43.16 -20.58 5.68
CA ARG A 85 44.47 -20.25 6.24
C ARG A 85 44.94 -21.26 7.27
N LEU A 86 44.02 -21.79 8.10
CA LEU A 86 44.33 -22.76 9.15
C LEU A 86 44.51 -24.18 8.60
N ALA A 87 43.65 -24.59 7.66
CA ALA A 87 43.66 -25.92 7.08
C ALA A 87 44.69 -26.06 5.94
N GLY A 88 45.20 -24.95 5.39
CA GLY A 88 46.05 -24.96 4.20
C GLY A 88 45.30 -25.38 2.93
N THR A 89 43.98 -25.54 3.00
CA THR A 89 43.10 -26.02 1.93
C THR A 89 42.56 -24.86 1.09
N ALA A 90 43.41 -23.96 0.60
CA ALA A 90 42.93 -22.88 -0.26
C ALA A 90 42.50 -23.45 -1.65
N PRO A 91 41.29 -23.17 -2.18
CA PRO A 91 40.24 -22.25 -1.69
C PRO A 91 38.94 -22.95 -1.24
N TRP A 92 39.02 -24.15 -0.64
CA TRP A 92 37.83 -24.96 -0.32
C TRP A 92 36.95 -24.34 0.77
N GLY A 93 37.56 -23.81 1.82
CA GLY A 93 36.89 -23.08 2.89
C GLY A 93 36.25 -21.78 2.40
N LEU A 94 36.88 -21.04 1.48
CA LEU A 94 36.25 -19.90 0.82
C LEU A 94 35.03 -20.31 -0.02
N ILE A 95 35.11 -21.42 -0.78
CA ILE A 95 33.97 -21.92 -1.57
C ILE A 95 32.80 -22.28 -0.65
N VAL A 96 33.06 -23.09 0.38
CA VAL A 96 32.02 -23.52 1.33
C VAL A 96 31.48 -22.33 2.12
N GLY A 97 32.35 -21.45 2.61
CA GLY A 97 31.99 -20.24 3.36
C GLY A 97 31.15 -19.27 2.52
N LEU A 98 31.49 -19.10 1.24
CA LEU A 98 30.69 -18.28 0.32
C LEU A 98 29.31 -18.90 0.07
N LEU A 99 29.24 -20.21 -0.19
CA LEU A 99 27.97 -20.91 -0.38
C LEU A 99 27.09 -20.81 0.88
N LEU A 100 27.68 -20.96 2.06
CA LEU A 100 26.97 -20.85 3.33
C LEU A 100 26.47 -19.43 3.58
N GLY A 101 27.34 -18.42 3.38
CA GLY A 101 26.99 -17.00 3.52
C GLY A 101 25.92 -16.55 2.52
N PHE A 102 26.01 -17.02 1.28
CA PHE A 102 25.02 -16.79 0.24
C PHE A 102 23.68 -17.46 0.56
N GLY A 103 23.69 -18.72 0.99
CA GLY A 103 22.49 -19.45 1.43
C GLY A 103 21.82 -18.78 2.63
N ALA A 104 22.60 -18.35 3.62
CA ALA A 104 22.11 -17.60 4.77
C ALA A 104 21.52 -16.23 4.35
N GLY A 105 22.16 -15.54 3.41
CA GLY A 105 21.67 -14.28 2.85
C GLY A 105 20.33 -14.44 2.13
N ILE A 106 20.21 -15.45 1.27
CA ILE A 106 18.93 -15.79 0.60
C ILE A 106 17.87 -16.13 1.63
N LEU A 107 18.19 -16.96 2.62
CA LEU A 107 17.23 -17.36 3.66
C LEU A 107 16.75 -16.15 4.47
N ASN A 108 17.63 -15.19 4.75
CA ASN A 108 17.25 -13.94 5.41
C ASN A 108 16.32 -13.08 4.54
N VAL A 109 16.60 -12.95 3.24
CA VAL A 109 15.74 -12.23 2.28
C VAL A 109 14.36 -12.90 2.18
N LEU A 110 14.31 -14.22 2.04
CA LEU A 110 13.06 -15.00 1.99
C LEU A 110 12.26 -14.90 3.29
N ARG A 111 12.95 -14.82 4.43
CA ARG A 111 12.32 -14.57 5.73
C ARG A 111 11.70 -13.18 5.81
N SER A 112 12.42 -12.16 5.35
CA SER A 112 11.93 -10.79 5.28
C SER A 112 10.78 -10.62 4.28
N ALA A 113 10.73 -11.46 3.24
CA ALA A 113 9.61 -11.56 2.31
C ALA A 113 8.40 -12.35 2.87
N GLY A 114 8.50 -12.88 4.09
CA GLY A 114 7.42 -13.63 4.76
C GLY A 114 7.32 -15.10 4.37
N LEU A 115 8.12 -15.58 3.42
CA LEU A 115 8.07 -16.94 2.88
C LEU A 115 8.69 -18.00 3.82
N ALA A 116 9.53 -17.60 4.77
CA ALA A 116 10.19 -18.52 5.71
C ALA A 116 9.46 -18.62 7.08
N SER A 117 8.28 -18.02 7.23
CA SER A 117 7.57 -17.94 8.52
C SER A 117 6.87 -19.24 8.93
N GLU A 118 6.71 -20.20 8.03
CA GLU A 118 5.88 -21.39 8.26
C GLU A 118 6.62 -22.57 8.92
N PHE A 119 7.95 -22.56 8.94
CA PHE A 119 8.74 -23.72 9.41
C PHE A 119 9.05 -23.75 10.92
N GLY A 120 8.40 -22.92 11.74
CA GLY A 120 8.73 -22.80 13.17
C GLY A 120 7.58 -22.59 14.17
N GLN A 121 6.32 -22.45 13.74
CA GLN A 121 5.18 -22.42 14.67
C GLN A 121 4.48 -23.79 14.73
N GLY A 122 5.23 -24.80 15.16
CA GLY A 122 4.63 -26.02 15.67
C GLY A 122 4.04 -25.75 17.06
N GLY A 123 2.71 -25.78 17.16
CA GLY A 123 2.01 -26.11 18.40
C GLY A 123 1.87 -25.01 19.45
N LYS A 124 0.83 -24.18 19.33
CA LYS A 124 0.03 -23.87 20.52
C LYS A 124 -1.36 -24.45 20.30
N PRO A 125 -1.68 -25.61 20.90
CA PRO A 125 -3.05 -26.09 20.94
C PRO A 125 -3.89 -24.99 21.59
N ARG A 126 -4.87 -24.46 20.86
CA ARG A 126 -5.91 -23.65 21.47
C ARG A 126 -6.76 -24.60 22.30
N GLU A 127 -6.56 -24.58 23.61
CA GLU A 127 -7.44 -25.25 24.56
C GLU A 127 -8.86 -24.64 24.39
N PRO A 128 -9.89 -25.44 24.09
CA PRO A 128 -11.26 -25.00 24.21
C PRO A 128 -11.59 -24.91 25.70
N LYS A 129 -11.95 -23.71 26.18
CA LYS A 129 -12.60 -23.57 27.48
C LYS A 129 -14.06 -23.94 27.31
N GLU A 130 -14.48 -24.99 28.01
CA GLU A 130 -15.88 -25.28 28.32
C GLU A 130 -16.53 -24.15 29.12
#